data_AF-A0A6A0ALP1-F1
#
_entry.id   AF-A0A6A0ALP1-F1
#
_cell.length_a   1.000
_cell.length_b   1.000
_cell.length_c   1.000
_cell.angle_alpha   90.00
_cell.angle_beta   90.00
_cell.angle_gamma   90.00
#
_symmetry.space_group_name_H-M   'P 1'
#
loop_
_entity.id
_entity.type
_entity.pdbx_description
1 polymer ?
#
loop_
_entity_poly.entity_id
_entity_poly.type
_entity_poly.pdbx_seq_one_letter_code
_entity_poly.pdbx_strand_id
1 'polypeptide(L)' 'MPARTVVFTQLRKWDGEQQRLMTSGEYIQMSGRAGRRGKDDKGIAIMMVAEDVDEAAVRNMCQ' A
#
# COMPACT_ATOMS: atom_id res chain seq x y z
N MET A 1 15.73 2.82 2.14
CA MET A 1 15.54 4.20 2.64
C MET A 1 14.12 4.35 3.19
N PRO A 2 13.91 4.86 4.42
CA PRO A 2 12.59 5.14 4.99
C PRO A 2 12.10 6.57 4.65
N ALA A 3 10.78 6.73 4.53
CA ALA A 3 10.10 8.00 4.24
C ALA A 3 9.13 8.36 5.37
N ARG A 4 8.70 9.63 5.47
CA ARG A 4 7.67 10.02 6.45
C ARG A 4 6.30 9.44 6.09
N THR A 5 5.98 9.47 4.80
CA THR A 5 4.68 9.08 4.25
C THR A 5 4.89 8.29 2.96
N VAL A 6 4.07 7.26 2.76
CA VAL A 6 3.97 6.51 1.50
C VAL A 6 2.60 6.76 0.91
N VAL A 7 2.54 7.04 -0.39
CA VAL A 7 1.30 7.25 -1.12
C VAL A 7 1.22 6.23 -2.25
N PHE A 8 0.18 5.42 -2.23
CA PHE A 8 -0.17 4.48 -3.29
C PHE A 8 -1.12 5.17 -4.25
N THR A 9 -0.65 5.42 -5.48
CA THR A 9 -1.47 6.01 -6.56
C THR A 9 -2.33 4.97 -7.28
N GLN A 10 -1.91 3.70 -7.25
CA GLN A 10 -2.61 2.58 -7.85
C GLN A 10 -2.46 1.34 -6.96
N LEU A 11 -3.53 0.55 -6.88
CA LEU A 11 -3.58 -0.71 -6.13
C LEU A 11 -3.43 -1.94 -7.03
N ARG A 12 -3.51 -1.75 -8.35
CA ARG A 12 -3.28 -2.81 -9.33
C ARG A 12 -1.83 -2.77 -9.82
N LYS A 13 -1.25 -3.94 -9.99
CA LYS A 13 0.12 -4.15 -10.43
C LYS A 13 0.12 -5.19 -11.55
N TRP A 14 0.91 -4.93 -12.59
CA TRP A 14 1.21 -5.91 -13.63
C TRP A 14 2.17 -6.97 -13.09
N ASP A 15 1.79 -8.24 -13.18
CA ASP A 15 2.65 -9.37 -12.78
C ASP A 15 3.40 -10.04 -13.96
N GLY A 16 3.17 -9.56 -15.19
CA GLY A 16 3.68 -10.18 -16.41
C GLY A 16 2.56 -10.71 -17.30
N GLU A 17 1.41 -11.02 -16.73
CA GLU A 17 0.27 -11.63 -17.43
C GLU A 17 -1.03 -10.82 -17.27
N GLN A 18 -1.26 -10.25 -16.10
CA GLN A 18 -2.50 -9.51 -15.81
C GLN A 18 -2.30 -8.33 -14.85
N GLN A 19 -3.26 -7.40 -14.88
CA GLN A 19 -3.38 -6.33 -13.89
C GLN A 19 -4.13 -6.84 -12.66
N ARG A 20 -3.39 -7.37 -11.69
CA ARG A 20 -3.97 -7.91 -10.45
C ARG A 20 -3.87 -6.90 -9.32
N LEU A 21 -4.70 -7.07 -8.28
CA LEU A 21 -4.51 -6.35 -7.03
C LEU A 21 -3.17 -6.74 -6.38
N MET A 22 -2.59 -5.76 -5.70
CA MET A 22 -1.42 -5.93 -4.86
C MET A 22 -1.71 -6.92 -3.73
N THR A 23 -0.75 -7.80 -3.44
CA THR A 23 -0.89 -8.73 -2.31
C THR A 23 -0.65 -8.01 -0.98
N SER A 24 -1.12 -8.60 0.12
CA SER A 24 -0.84 -8.07 1.46
C SER A 24 0.67 -7.97 1.74
N GLY A 25 1.46 -8.96 1.31
CA GLY A 25 2.92 -8.93 1.44
C GLY A 25 3.57 -7.76 0.69
N GLU A 26 3.12 -7.48 -0.54
CA GLU A 26 3.58 -6.32 -1.32
C GLU A 26 3.19 -5.00 -0.63
N TYR A 27 1.96 -4.92 -0.11
CA TYR A 27 1.46 -3.77 0.64
C TYR A 27 2.29 -3.52 1.91
N ILE A 28 2.53 -4.55 2.74
CA ILE A 28 3.31 -4.45 3.98
C ILE A 28 4.75 -4.03 3.67
N GLN A 29 5.36 -4.60 2.62
CA GLN A 29 6.74 -4.28 2.26
C GLN A 29 6.90 -2.81 1.83
N MET A 30 5.92 -2.25 1.12
CA MET A 30 5.94 -0.86 0.67
C MET A 30 5.50 0.11 1.77
N SER A 31 4.38 -0.16 2.45
CA SER A 31 3.85 0.68 3.52
C SER A 31 4.78 0.71 4.74
N GLY A 32 5.51 -0.37 5.01
CA GLY A 32 6.55 -0.45 6.05
C GLY A 32 7.75 0.48 5.84
N ARG A 33 7.84 1.17 4.69
CA ARG A 33 8.80 2.27 4.48
C ARG A 33 8.33 3.59 5.10
N ALA A 34 7.07 3.72 5.49
CA ALA A 34 6.53 4.92 6.13
C ALA A 34 6.90 5.00 7.62
N GLY A 35 7.27 6.19 8.07
CA GLY A 35 7.74 6.48 9.42
C GLY A 35 9.25 6.28 9.58
N ARG A 36 9.96 7.35 9.94
CA ARG A 36 11.39 7.30 10.23
C ARG A 36 11.60 7.17 11.74
N ARG A 37 12.32 6.11 12.15
CA ARG A 37 12.63 5.83 13.56
C ARG A 37 13.30 7.04 14.24
N GLY A 38 12.71 7.50 15.35
CA GLY A 38 13.22 8.63 16.13
C GLY A 38 12.98 10.02 15.53
N LYS A 39 12.22 10.13 14.42
CA LYS A 39 11.87 11.42 13.79
C LYS A 39 10.37 11.62 13.62
N ASP A 40 9.63 10.56 13.32
CA ASP A 40 8.18 10.62 13.11
C ASP A 40 7.47 9.75 14.16
N ASP A 41 6.42 10.28 14.81
CA ASP A 41 5.64 9.55 15.84
C ASP A 41 4.85 8.36 15.28
N LYS A 42 4.50 8.44 13.99
CA LYS A 42 3.76 7.41 13.25
C LYS A 42 4.14 7.41 11.78
N GLY A 43 4.05 6.24 11.15
CA GLY A 43 4.08 6.10 9.69
C GLY A 43 2.69 6.38 9.11
N ILE A 44 2.62 7.12 8.00
CA ILE A 44 1.37 7.37 7.29
C ILE A 44 1.44 6.71 5.92
N ALA A 45 0.48 5.84 5.63
CA ALA A 45 0.25 5.26 4.31
C ALA A 45 -1.10 5.76 3.79
N ILE A 46 -1.12 6.33 2.58
CA ILE A 46 -2.34 6.83 1.93
C ILE A 46 -2.55 6.00 0.67
N MET A 47 -3.76 5.48 0.47
CA MET A 47 -4.12 4.74 -0.73
C MET A 47 -5.17 5.51 -1.52
N MET A 48 -4.91 5.71 -2.81
CA MET A 48 -5.89 6.17 -3.77
C MET A 48 -6.67 4.95 -4.28
N VAL A 49 -7.96 4.90 -3.97
CA VAL A 49 -8.85 3.79 -4.34
C VAL A 49 -9.80 4.30 -5.42
N ALA A 50 -9.92 3.54 -6.51
CA ALA A 50 -10.90 3.80 -7.56
C ALA A 50 -12.27 3.20 -7.19
N GLU A 51 -13.35 3.69 -7.79
CA GLU A 51 -14.73 3.29 -7.46
C GLU A 51 -15.03 1.81 -7.68
N ASP A 52 -14.24 1.11 -8.51
CA ASP A 52 -14.46 -0.29 -8.92
C ASP A 52 -13.79 -1.33 -8.01
N VAL A 53 -13.17 -0.91 -6.89
CA VAL A 53 -12.43 -1.82 -6.02
C VAL A 53 -13.31 -2.33 -4.88
N ASP A 54 -13.44 -3.65 -4.78
CA ASP A 54 -14.17 -4.32 -3.71
C ASP A 54 -13.57 -4.04 -2.32
N GLU A 55 -14.42 -3.67 -1.36
CA GLU A 55 -14.03 -3.35 0.02
C GLU A 55 -13.36 -4.56 0.69
N ALA A 56 -13.90 -5.77 0.48
CA ALA A 56 -13.35 -6.96 1.09
C ALA A 56 -11.93 -7.25 0.58
N ALA A 57 -11.68 -7.01 -0.71
CA ALA A 57 -10.35 -7.12 -1.30
C ALA A 57 -9.36 -6.11 -0.68
N VAL A 58 -9.75 -4.83 -0.50
CA VAL A 58 -8.91 -3.82 0.15
C VAL A 58 -8.63 -4.16 1.61
N ARG A 59 -9.65 -4.65 2.32
CA ARG A 59 -9.51 -5.09 3.72
C ARG A 59 -8.49 -6.21 3.85
N ASN A 60 -8.57 -7.23 2.99
CA ASN A 60 -7.64 -8.36 3.01
C ASN A 60 -6.20 -7.96 2.64
N MET A 61 -6.03 -6.92 1.81
CA MET A 61 -4.71 -6.39 1.47
C MET A 61 -4.05 -5.65 2.65
N CYS A 62 -4.85 -5.04 3.53
CA CYS A 62 -4.35 -4.27 4.68
C CYS A 62 -4.07 -5.10 5.94
N GLN A 63 -4.48 -6.37 5.95
CA GLN A 63 -4.26 -7.32 7.04
C GLN A 63 -2.88 -7.97 6.96
#